data_AF-A0A9E1AXW1-F1
#
_entry.id   AF-A0A9E1AXW1-F1
#
_cell.length_a   1.000
_cell.length_b   1.000
_cell.length_c   1.000
_cell.angle_alpha   90.00
_cell.angle_beta   90.00
_cell.angle_gamma   90.00
#
_symmetry.space_group_name_H-M   'P 1'
#
loop_
_entity.id
_entity.type
_entity.pdbx_description
1 polymer ?
#
loop_
_entity_poly.entity_id
_entity_poly.type
_entity_poly.pdbx_seq_one_letter_code
_entity_poly.pdbx_strand_id
1 'polypeptide(L)'
;MYYDKGKYESLIMNSPLFGIDKEQETTAYKRESYKMVEYLYCYLLAINERDYEPYGSEIMDVATRCINNFDSSKGVFLYYFNSAWKQEYSHIMGEKISDKRFHGIRITEEEKRNIRKYLKLAEKMDSCVSRSELFERISEAMNISVDKVELLAQMSSMFVASDTTINEDGEEINIWEHVSDGTSIEQQFDMADSVGDLLQTIENAFDGLQERQKAIVSDMVTIRIWSIMEEMNSSEKQYRFVSKDVIAEYELTGVMPTQRQIADKYNRDEASVSRSMKEFLKKLKFINGLP
;
A
#
# COMPACT_ATOMS: atom_id res chain seq x y z
N MET A 1 18.52 -24.07 -28.32
CA MET A 1 19.96 -23.86 -28.62
C MET A 1 20.73 -24.82 -27.72
N TYR A 2 21.66 -25.66 -28.21
CA TYR A 2 22.29 -26.66 -27.32
C TYR A 2 23.42 -26.01 -26.52
N TYR A 3 23.21 -25.79 -25.23
CA TYR A 3 24.23 -25.27 -24.33
C TYR A 3 25.07 -26.42 -23.77
N ASP A 4 26.39 -26.35 -23.93
CA ASP A 4 27.32 -27.35 -23.41
C ASP A 4 27.95 -26.85 -22.11
N LYS A 5 27.56 -27.48 -21.00
CA LYS A 5 28.05 -27.14 -19.66
C LYS A 5 29.57 -27.23 -19.57
N GLY A 6 30.18 -28.31 -20.05
CA GLY A 6 31.63 -28.54 -19.94
C GLY A 6 32.44 -27.52 -20.76
N LYS A 7 31.92 -27.14 -21.93
CA LYS A 7 32.49 -26.05 -22.74
C LYS A 7 32.51 -24.74 -21.96
N TYR A 8 31.39 -24.31 -21.39
CA TYR A 8 31.31 -23.02 -20.69
C TYR A 8 32.07 -23.02 -19.36
N GLU A 9 32.08 -24.13 -18.62
CA GLU A 9 32.96 -24.28 -17.44
C GLU A 9 34.43 -24.07 -17.84
N SER A 10 34.87 -24.68 -18.94
CA SER A 10 36.24 -24.53 -19.44
C SER A 10 36.56 -23.09 -19.85
N LEU A 11 35.63 -22.40 -20.53
CA LEU A 11 35.80 -21.00 -20.93
C LEU A 11 35.88 -20.04 -19.73
N ILE A 12 35.10 -20.31 -18.68
CA ILE A 12 35.11 -19.51 -17.45
C ILE A 12 36.42 -19.73 -16.67
N MET A 13 36.79 -20.99 -16.44
CA MET A 13 37.97 -21.33 -15.63
C MET A 13 39.28 -20.88 -16.27
N ASN A 14 39.35 -20.88 -17.61
CA ASN A 14 40.54 -20.47 -18.36
C ASN A 14 40.49 -19.01 -18.83
N SER A 15 39.52 -18.22 -18.34
CA SER A 15 39.39 -16.83 -18.76
C SER A 15 40.60 -15.99 -18.30
N PRO A 16 41.16 -15.13 -19.17
CA PRO A 16 42.25 -14.24 -18.79
C PRO A 16 41.78 -13.06 -17.93
N LEU A 17 40.46 -12.85 -17.77
CA LEU A 17 39.87 -11.66 -17.17
C LEU A 17 40.52 -11.22 -15.85
N PHE A 18 40.74 -12.17 -14.92
CA PHE A 18 41.28 -11.87 -13.59
C PHE A 18 42.79 -11.67 -13.55
N GLY A 19 43.48 -11.87 -14.69
CA GLY A 19 44.89 -11.53 -14.86
C GLY A 19 45.11 -10.16 -15.52
N ILE A 20 44.06 -9.49 -15.99
CA ILE A 20 44.14 -8.19 -16.67
C ILE A 20 44.11 -7.06 -15.62
N ASP A 21 45.03 -6.11 -15.73
CA ASP A 21 45.01 -4.90 -14.91
C ASP A 21 43.84 -3.99 -15.33
N LYS A 22 42.89 -3.78 -14.40
CA LYS A 22 41.65 -3.03 -14.65
C LYS A 22 41.91 -1.55 -15.00
N GLU A 23 42.95 -0.96 -14.43
CA GLU A 23 43.28 0.46 -14.59
C GLU A 23 44.13 0.71 -15.82
N GLN A 24 45.09 -0.18 -16.10
CA GLN A 24 46.00 -0.03 -17.25
C GLN A 24 45.41 -0.56 -18.56
N GLU A 25 44.58 -1.61 -18.50
CA GLU A 25 44.07 -2.31 -19.67
C GLU A 25 42.53 -2.30 -19.73
N THR A 26 41.92 -1.14 -19.47
CA THR A 26 40.46 -0.98 -19.33
C THR A 26 39.65 -1.55 -20.50
N THR A 27 40.10 -1.37 -21.74
CA THR A 27 39.39 -1.88 -22.93
C THR A 27 39.41 -3.42 -22.99
N ALA A 28 40.57 -4.03 -22.69
CA ALA A 28 40.71 -5.48 -22.66
C ALA A 28 39.90 -6.07 -21.51
N TYR A 29 39.97 -5.46 -20.32
CA TYR A 29 39.18 -5.85 -19.16
C TYR A 29 37.68 -5.81 -19.47
N LYS A 30 37.17 -4.71 -20.04
CA LYS A 30 35.75 -4.59 -20.41
C LYS A 30 35.34 -5.69 -21.40
N ARG A 31 36.13 -5.92 -22.45
CA ARG A 31 35.85 -6.95 -23.45
C ARG A 31 35.77 -8.34 -22.83
N GLU A 32 36.74 -8.71 -21.98
CA GLU A 32 36.75 -10.02 -21.34
C GLU A 32 35.66 -10.14 -20.26
N SER A 33 35.27 -9.03 -19.61
CA SER A 33 34.16 -9.01 -18.66
C SER A 33 32.81 -9.31 -19.34
N TYR A 34 32.56 -8.74 -20.53
CA TYR A 34 31.34 -9.05 -21.29
C TYR A 34 31.28 -10.52 -21.72
N LYS A 35 32.40 -11.08 -22.19
CA LYS A 35 32.48 -12.51 -22.49
C LYS A 35 32.23 -13.38 -21.26
N MET A 36 32.79 -13.00 -20.11
CA MET A 36 32.56 -13.73 -18.86
C MET A 36 31.08 -13.74 -18.48
N VAL A 37 30.40 -12.60 -18.57
CA VAL A 37 28.94 -12.53 -18.32
C VAL A 37 28.17 -13.45 -19.27
N GLU A 38 28.49 -13.43 -20.56
CA GLU A 38 27.87 -14.30 -21.56
C GLU A 38 28.12 -15.80 -21.26
N TYR A 39 29.36 -16.15 -20.89
CA TYR A 39 29.72 -17.52 -20.53
C TYR A 39 28.97 -18.00 -19.29
N LEU A 40 28.83 -17.15 -18.28
CA LEU A 40 28.07 -17.46 -17.05
C LEU A 40 26.58 -17.66 -17.34
N TYR A 41 25.99 -16.83 -18.20
CA TYR A 41 24.61 -16.99 -18.65
C TYR A 41 24.42 -18.32 -19.37
N CYS A 42 25.23 -18.60 -20.40
CA CYS A 42 25.16 -19.85 -21.15
C CYS A 42 25.45 -21.08 -20.28
N TYR A 43 26.34 -20.95 -19.30
CA TYR A 43 26.64 -22.00 -18.33
C TYR A 43 25.42 -22.36 -17.49
N LEU A 44 24.69 -21.36 -16.96
CA LEU A 44 23.47 -21.60 -16.21
C LEU A 44 22.39 -22.23 -17.10
N LEU A 45 22.19 -21.74 -18.32
CA LEU A 45 21.24 -22.37 -19.25
C LEU A 45 21.60 -23.82 -19.59
N ALA A 46 22.90 -24.16 -19.66
CA ALA A 46 23.34 -25.54 -19.82
C ALA A 46 23.02 -26.44 -18.61
N ILE A 47 22.89 -25.87 -17.41
CA ILE A 47 22.47 -26.60 -16.22
C ILE A 47 20.96 -26.84 -16.25
N ASN A 48 20.18 -25.77 -16.45
CA ASN A 48 18.74 -25.84 -16.45
C ASN A 48 18.13 -24.62 -17.17
N GLU A 49 18.00 -24.72 -18.49
CA GLU A 49 17.44 -23.68 -19.36
C GLU A 49 16.06 -23.24 -18.87
N ARG A 50 15.16 -24.19 -18.60
CA ARG A 50 13.78 -23.92 -18.18
C ARG A 50 13.70 -23.06 -16.92
N ASP A 51 14.56 -23.33 -15.93
CA ASP A 51 14.49 -22.65 -14.64
C ASP A 51 15.26 -21.32 -14.63
N TYR A 52 16.21 -21.11 -15.55
CA TYR A 52 17.09 -19.94 -15.52
C TYR A 52 16.89 -18.96 -16.67
N GLU A 53 16.37 -19.38 -17.83
CA GLU A 53 16.08 -18.49 -18.98
C GLU A 53 15.25 -17.26 -18.59
N PRO A 54 14.20 -17.36 -17.74
CA PRO A 54 13.39 -16.18 -17.38
C PRO A 54 14.13 -15.11 -16.58
N TYR A 55 15.30 -15.42 -16.01
CA TYR A 55 16.02 -14.56 -15.05
C TYR A 55 17.32 -14.00 -15.65
N GLY A 56 17.34 -13.77 -16.97
CA GLY A 56 18.53 -13.31 -17.67
C GLY A 56 19.11 -12.00 -17.14
N SER A 57 18.26 -11.04 -16.74
CA SER A 57 18.71 -9.76 -16.18
C SER A 57 19.41 -9.96 -14.83
N GLU A 58 18.80 -10.74 -13.94
CA GLU A 58 19.32 -11.04 -12.61
C GLU A 58 20.62 -11.82 -12.69
N ILE A 59 20.74 -12.75 -13.65
CA ILE A 59 21.98 -13.47 -13.93
C ILE A 59 23.09 -12.49 -14.32
N MET A 60 22.81 -11.52 -15.21
CA MET A 60 23.79 -10.51 -15.64
C MET A 60 24.22 -9.60 -14.48
N ASP A 61 23.29 -9.20 -13.62
CA ASP A 61 23.58 -8.37 -12.45
C ASP A 61 24.46 -9.12 -11.43
N VAL A 62 24.11 -10.37 -11.12
CA VAL A 62 24.91 -11.23 -10.22
C VAL A 62 26.29 -11.46 -10.82
N ALA A 63 26.38 -11.76 -12.11
CA ALA A 63 27.65 -11.97 -12.81
C ALA A 63 28.54 -10.72 -12.74
N THR A 64 28.00 -9.55 -13.06
CA THR A 64 28.72 -8.27 -13.01
C THR A 64 29.19 -7.94 -11.60
N ARG A 65 28.32 -8.14 -10.60
CA ARG A 65 28.66 -7.97 -9.18
C ARG A 65 29.79 -8.92 -8.76
N CYS A 66 29.74 -10.17 -9.19
CA CYS A 66 30.78 -11.15 -8.86
C CYS A 66 32.11 -10.81 -9.53
N ILE A 67 32.12 -10.45 -10.82
CA ILE A 67 33.33 -10.06 -11.56
C ILE A 67 34.05 -8.88 -10.88
N ASN A 68 33.29 -7.89 -10.42
CA ASN A 68 33.86 -6.69 -9.82
C ASN A 68 34.43 -6.91 -8.41
N ASN A 69 33.90 -7.88 -7.65
CA ASN A 69 34.25 -8.11 -6.25
C ASN A 69 35.08 -9.37 -6.02
N PHE A 70 35.36 -10.15 -7.07
CA PHE A 70 36.10 -11.38 -6.94
C PHE A 70 37.57 -11.11 -6.63
N ASP A 71 38.10 -11.94 -5.73
CA ASP A 71 39.49 -11.92 -5.28
C ASP A 71 40.07 -13.30 -5.56
N SER A 72 41.02 -13.36 -6.50
CA SER A 72 41.65 -14.59 -6.97
C SER A 72 42.42 -15.34 -5.88
N SER A 73 42.78 -14.68 -4.78
CA SER A 73 43.42 -15.32 -3.62
C SER A 73 42.47 -16.17 -2.77
N LYS A 74 41.15 -15.96 -2.90
CA LYS A 74 40.13 -16.56 -2.02
C LYS A 74 39.46 -17.82 -2.57
N GLY A 75 39.82 -18.24 -3.78
CA GLY A 75 39.35 -19.50 -4.35
C GLY A 75 39.02 -19.42 -5.83
N VAL A 76 38.09 -20.27 -6.27
CA VAL A 76 37.72 -20.42 -7.70
C VAL A 76 36.50 -19.57 -8.01
N PHE A 77 36.60 -18.74 -9.05
CA PHE A 77 35.55 -17.79 -9.44
C PHE A 77 34.19 -18.46 -9.68
N LEU A 78 34.15 -19.60 -10.38
CA LEU A 78 32.89 -20.27 -10.68
C LEU A 78 32.14 -20.72 -9.42
N TYR A 79 32.86 -21.17 -8.38
CA TYR A 79 32.24 -21.55 -7.10
C TYR A 79 31.69 -20.34 -6.37
N TYR A 80 32.40 -19.22 -6.42
CA TYR A 80 31.92 -17.95 -5.87
C TYR A 80 30.64 -17.48 -6.57
N PHE A 81 30.64 -17.46 -7.90
CA PHE A 81 29.46 -17.13 -8.70
C PHE A 81 28.28 -18.07 -8.40
N ASN A 82 28.51 -19.39 -8.39
CA ASN A 82 27.45 -20.37 -8.11
C ASN A 82 26.82 -20.18 -6.73
N SER A 83 27.62 -19.82 -5.72
CA SER A 83 27.11 -19.49 -4.39
C SER A 83 26.23 -18.23 -4.43
N ALA A 84 26.69 -17.17 -5.10
CA ALA A 84 25.95 -15.92 -5.22
C ALA A 84 24.64 -16.11 -6.00
N TRP A 85 24.68 -16.83 -7.13
CA TRP A 85 23.49 -17.14 -7.93
C TRP A 85 22.50 -18.00 -7.15
N LYS A 86 22.96 -19.03 -6.45
CA LYS A 86 22.08 -19.87 -5.63
C LYS A 86 21.35 -19.06 -4.56
N GLN A 87 22.02 -18.08 -3.95
CA GLN A 87 21.40 -17.18 -2.99
C GLN A 87 20.35 -16.29 -3.67
N GLU A 88 20.70 -15.59 -4.76
CA GLU A 88 19.80 -14.71 -5.50
C GLU A 88 18.56 -15.47 -6.00
N TYR A 89 18.77 -16.61 -6.65
CA TYR A 89 17.71 -17.47 -7.16
C TYR A 89 16.78 -17.96 -6.04
N SER A 90 17.32 -18.24 -4.84
CA SER A 90 16.50 -18.61 -3.68
C SER A 90 15.60 -17.46 -3.22
N HIS A 91 16.08 -16.21 -3.29
CA HIS A 91 15.27 -15.03 -2.98
C HIS A 91 14.16 -14.85 -4.00
N ILE A 92 14.48 -14.88 -5.30
CA ILE A 92 13.50 -14.75 -6.39
C ILE A 92 12.41 -15.83 -6.28
N MET A 93 12.80 -17.09 -6.05
CA MET A 93 11.82 -18.18 -5.88
C MET A 93 10.99 -18.00 -4.61
N GLY A 94 11.59 -17.54 -3.52
CA GLY A 94 10.88 -17.24 -2.28
C GLY A 94 9.83 -16.14 -2.45
N GLU A 95 10.16 -15.10 -3.20
CA GLU A 95 9.23 -14.01 -3.55
C GLU A 95 8.11 -14.52 -4.46
N LYS A 96 8.42 -15.26 -5.53
CA LYS A 96 7.41 -15.81 -6.43
C LYS A 96 6.43 -16.76 -5.76
N ILE A 97 6.92 -17.61 -4.84
CA ILE A 97 6.06 -18.50 -4.04
C ILE A 97 5.17 -17.66 -3.10
N SER A 98 5.74 -16.62 -2.49
CA SER A 98 4.97 -15.69 -1.66
C SER A 98 3.90 -14.98 -2.47
N ASP A 99 4.23 -14.41 -3.63
CA ASP A 99 3.30 -13.68 -4.47
C ASP A 99 2.17 -14.57 -4.99
N LYS A 100 2.49 -15.79 -5.44
CA LYS A 100 1.47 -16.78 -5.84
C LYS A 100 0.57 -17.21 -4.70
N ARG A 101 1.06 -17.18 -3.47
CA ARG A 101 0.29 -17.62 -2.31
C ARG A 101 -0.60 -16.49 -1.78
N PHE A 102 -0.05 -15.29 -1.73
CA PHE A 102 -0.63 -14.16 -1.02
C PHE A 102 -1.23 -13.09 -1.95
N HIS A 103 -1.04 -13.19 -3.29
CA HIS A 103 -1.61 -12.34 -4.35
C HIS A 103 -1.82 -10.87 -3.93
N GLY A 104 -0.75 -10.19 -3.52
CA GLY A 104 -0.78 -8.77 -3.13
C GLY A 104 -0.80 -8.49 -1.62
N ILE A 105 -1.06 -9.50 -0.77
CA ILE A 105 -0.86 -9.38 0.68
C ILE A 105 0.65 -9.43 0.97
N ARG A 106 1.21 -8.28 1.36
CA ARG A 106 2.62 -8.17 1.71
C ARG A 106 2.86 -8.77 3.09
N ILE A 107 3.67 -9.82 3.13
CA ILE A 107 4.15 -10.45 4.36
C ILE A 107 5.64 -10.18 4.48
N THR A 108 6.07 -9.74 5.65
CA THR A 108 7.48 -9.43 5.93
C THR A 108 8.34 -10.70 5.91
N GLU A 109 9.64 -10.57 5.63
CA GLU A 109 10.57 -11.71 5.67
C GLU A 109 10.66 -12.37 7.05
N GLU A 110 10.47 -11.59 8.11
CA GLU A 110 10.40 -12.09 9.49
C GLU A 110 9.18 -12.99 9.67
N GLU A 111 8.00 -12.56 9.23
CA GLU A 111 6.77 -13.36 9.27
C GLU A 111 6.90 -14.63 8.43
N LYS A 112 7.46 -14.56 7.21
CA LYS A 112 7.74 -15.75 6.39
C LYS A 112 8.67 -16.73 7.10
N ARG A 113 9.69 -16.23 7.81
CA ARG A 113 10.59 -17.07 8.63
C ARG A 113 9.85 -17.68 9.82
N ASN A 114 8.96 -16.93 10.46
CA ASN A 114 8.18 -17.42 11.58
C ASN A 114 7.14 -18.47 11.15
N ILE A 115 6.46 -18.29 10.02
CA ILE A 115 5.56 -19.29 9.42
C ILE A 115 6.32 -20.60 9.13
N ARG A 116 7.53 -20.51 8.54
CA ARG A 116 8.37 -21.69 8.28
C ARG A 116 8.79 -22.41 9.56
N LYS A 117 9.13 -21.67 10.62
CA LYS A 117 9.46 -22.25 11.94
C LYS A 117 8.24 -22.92 12.56
N TYR A 118 7.09 -22.25 12.53
CA TYR A 118 5.81 -22.78 12.98
C TYR A 118 5.50 -24.12 12.30
N LEU A 119 5.52 -24.19 10.96
CA LEU A 119 5.25 -25.42 10.21
C LEU A 119 6.18 -26.57 10.62
N LYS A 120 7.50 -26.31 10.72
CA LYS A 120 8.47 -27.33 11.15
C LYS A 120 8.27 -27.81 12.58
N LEU A 121 7.85 -26.92 13.49
CA LEU A 121 7.58 -27.29 14.87
C LEU A 121 6.26 -28.06 14.98
N ALA A 122 5.24 -27.62 14.26
CA ALA A 122 3.95 -28.30 14.17
C ALA A 122 4.08 -29.71 13.57
N GLU A 123 4.90 -29.90 12.52
CA GLU A 123 5.18 -31.22 11.94
C GLU A 123 5.93 -32.17 12.90
N LYS A 124 6.79 -31.62 13.76
CA LYS A 124 7.57 -32.39 14.73
C LYS A 124 6.80 -32.74 15.99
N MET A 125 5.80 -31.94 16.34
CA MET A 125 4.95 -32.17 17.50
C MET A 125 3.85 -33.15 17.08
N ASP A 126 3.88 -34.32 17.70
CA ASP A 126 3.09 -35.49 17.30
C ASP A 126 1.57 -35.19 17.26
N SER A 127 0.87 -35.87 16.35
CA SER A 127 -0.55 -35.68 16.00
C SER A 127 -1.57 -35.95 17.13
N CYS A 128 -1.11 -36.28 18.34
CA CYS A 128 -1.93 -36.60 19.51
C CYS A 128 -2.15 -35.42 20.48
N VAL A 129 -1.65 -34.23 20.18
CA VAL A 129 -1.76 -33.06 21.08
C VAL A 129 -2.93 -32.16 20.65
N SER A 130 -3.66 -31.60 21.62
CA SER A 130 -4.74 -30.64 21.33
C SER A 130 -4.20 -29.36 20.68
N ARG A 131 -5.04 -28.65 19.91
CA ARG A 131 -4.63 -27.41 19.22
C ARG A 131 -4.15 -26.32 20.20
N SER A 132 -4.79 -26.20 21.36
CA SER A 132 -4.38 -25.24 22.40
C SER A 132 -3.00 -25.57 22.95
N GLU A 133 -2.76 -26.84 23.29
CA GLU A 133 -1.49 -27.30 23.84
C GLU A 133 -0.36 -27.24 22.79
N LEU A 134 -0.67 -27.49 21.52
CA LEU A 134 0.28 -27.26 20.41
C LEU A 134 0.71 -25.79 20.36
N PHE A 135 -0.24 -24.85 20.46
CA PHE A 135 0.05 -23.42 20.38
C PHE A 135 0.86 -22.92 21.58
N GLU A 136 0.57 -23.41 22.79
CA GLU A 136 1.37 -23.12 23.99
C GLU A 136 2.82 -23.60 23.84
N ARG A 137 3.03 -24.84 23.39
CA ARG A 137 4.38 -25.40 23.18
C ARG A 137 5.16 -24.66 22.11
N ILE A 138 4.50 -24.26 21.01
CA ILE A 138 5.15 -23.47 19.95
C ILE A 138 5.43 -22.04 20.43
N SER A 139 4.52 -21.45 21.21
CA SER A 139 4.67 -20.13 21.84
C SER A 139 5.93 -20.10 22.71
N GLU A 140 6.11 -21.11 23.58
CA GLU A 140 7.32 -21.28 24.39
C GLU A 140 8.57 -21.49 23.52
N ALA A 141 8.52 -22.39 22.54
CA ALA A 141 9.67 -22.71 21.69
C ALA A 141 10.14 -21.54 20.81
N MET A 142 9.21 -20.69 20.38
CA MET A 142 9.48 -19.52 19.53
C MET A 142 9.65 -18.23 20.33
N ASN A 143 9.33 -18.24 21.63
CA ASN A 143 9.31 -17.08 22.52
C ASN A 143 8.44 -15.93 21.96
N ILE A 144 7.20 -16.25 21.58
CA ILE A 144 6.17 -15.32 21.09
C ILE A 144 4.84 -15.58 21.81
N SER A 145 3.88 -14.66 21.77
CA SER A 145 2.58 -14.90 22.40
C SER A 145 1.77 -15.99 21.69
N VAL A 146 0.88 -16.66 22.44
CA VAL A 146 -0.07 -17.65 21.90
C VAL A 146 -0.93 -17.04 20.79
N ASP A 147 -1.42 -15.81 20.97
CA ASP A 147 -2.18 -15.08 19.94
C ASP A 147 -1.38 -14.94 18.63
N LYS A 148 -0.07 -14.70 18.74
CA LYS A 148 0.81 -14.60 17.56
C LYS A 148 1.02 -15.96 16.90
N VAL A 149 1.08 -17.05 17.67
CA VAL A 149 1.12 -18.42 17.12
C VAL A 149 -0.17 -18.75 16.38
N GLU A 150 -1.32 -18.36 16.93
CA GLU A 150 -2.62 -18.55 16.28
C GLU A 150 -2.71 -17.79 14.96
N LEU A 151 -2.26 -16.54 14.94
CA LEU A 151 -2.17 -15.76 13.71
C LEU A 151 -1.25 -16.43 12.68
N LEU A 152 -0.07 -16.92 13.09
CA LEU A 152 0.83 -17.65 12.20
C LEU A 152 0.18 -18.92 11.65
N ALA A 153 -0.62 -19.63 12.45
CA ALA A 153 -1.37 -20.79 12.01
C ALA A 153 -2.40 -20.42 10.93
N GLN A 154 -3.18 -19.36 11.15
CA GLN A 154 -4.15 -18.85 10.17
C GLN A 154 -3.47 -18.41 8.87
N MET A 155 -2.38 -17.63 8.97
CA MET A 155 -1.57 -17.21 7.83
C MET A 155 -0.97 -18.41 7.08
N SER A 156 -0.58 -19.46 7.82
CA SER A 156 -0.05 -20.71 7.23
C SER A 156 -1.10 -21.55 6.49
N SER A 157 -2.38 -21.24 6.63
CA SER A 157 -3.48 -21.85 5.86
C SER A 157 -4.08 -20.92 4.81
N MET A 158 -3.66 -19.65 4.79
CA MET A 158 -4.20 -18.65 3.87
C MET A 158 -3.60 -18.79 2.46
N PHE A 159 -4.48 -18.74 1.47
CA PHE A 159 -4.16 -18.57 0.06
C PHE A 159 -5.28 -17.75 -0.59
N VAL A 160 -4.92 -16.87 -1.51
CA VAL A 160 -5.92 -16.18 -2.34
C VAL A 160 -6.35 -17.16 -3.42
N ALA A 161 -7.64 -17.53 -3.44
CA ALA A 161 -8.17 -18.57 -4.31
C ALA A 161 -8.47 -18.04 -5.73
N SER A 162 -9.31 -17.01 -5.84
CA SER A 162 -9.69 -16.32 -7.09
C SER A 162 -10.55 -15.10 -6.72
N ASP A 163 -10.71 -14.16 -7.65
CA ASP A 163 -11.77 -13.14 -7.63
C ASP A 163 -13.11 -13.66 -8.19
N THR A 164 -13.13 -14.88 -8.73
CA THR A 164 -14.33 -15.57 -9.23
C THR A 164 -14.63 -16.87 -8.48
N THR A 165 -15.91 -17.21 -8.36
CA THR A 165 -16.40 -18.48 -7.79
C THR A 165 -17.53 -19.05 -8.64
N ILE A 166 -17.79 -20.35 -8.55
CA ILE A 166 -18.92 -20.98 -9.25
C ILE A 166 -20.12 -20.98 -8.28
N ASN A 167 -21.25 -20.42 -8.71
CA ASN A 167 -22.49 -20.43 -7.93
C ASN A 167 -23.19 -21.80 -7.99
N GLU A 168 -24.31 -21.96 -7.25
CA GLU A 168 -25.08 -23.21 -7.22
C GLU A 168 -25.64 -23.62 -8.60
N ASP A 169 -25.78 -22.67 -9.51
CA ASP A 169 -26.28 -22.86 -10.88
C ASP A 169 -25.15 -23.20 -11.89
N GLY A 170 -23.90 -23.26 -11.43
CA GLY A 170 -22.75 -23.58 -12.28
C GLY A 170 -22.19 -22.40 -13.06
N GLU A 171 -22.64 -21.17 -12.79
CA GLU A 171 -22.16 -19.95 -13.41
C GLU A 171 -20.96 -19.36 -12.64
N GLU A 172 -19.98 -18.85 -13.38
CA GLU A 172 -18.84 -18.12 -12.80
C GLU A 172 -19.28 -16.70 -12.42
N ILE A 173 -19.23 -16.39 -11.12
CA ILE A 173 -19.58 -15.10 -10.54
C ILE A 173 -18.34 -14.41 -9.94
N ASN A 174 -18.26 -13.09 -10.07
CA ASN A 174 -17.20 -12.29 -9.46
C ASN A 174 -17.56 -11.94 -8.01
N ILE A 175 -16.68 -12.26 -7.06
CA ILE A 175 -16.92 -12.03 -5.63
C ILE A 175 -17.09 -10.53 -5.33
N TRP A 176 -16.35 -9.66 -6.02
CA TRP A 176 -16.37 -8.21 -5.78
C TRP A 176 -17.71 -7.56 -6.14
N GLU A 177 -18.45 -8.12 -7.09
CA GLU A 177 -19.80 -7.63 -7.45
C GLU A 177 -20.83 -7.89 -6.33
N HIS A 178 -20.52 -8.81 -5.42
CA HIS A 178 -21.39 -9.18 -4.30
C HIS A 178 -20.95 -8.58 -2.96
N VAL A 179 -19.80 -7.88 -2.92
CA VAL A 179 -19.38 -7.15 -1.73
C VAL A 179 -20.14 -5.82 -1.68
N SER A 180 -21.05 -5.68 -0.71
CA SER A 180 -21.71 -4.40 -0.45
C SER A 180 -20.68 -3.34 -0.06
N ASP A 181 -20.83 -2.15 -0.60
CA ASP A 181 -20.09 -0.94 -0.22
C ASP A 181 -20.50 -0.39 1.16
N GLY A 182 -21.49 -1.02 1.80
CA GLY A 182 -22.05 -0.61 3.09
C GLY A 182 -23.02 0.56 3.01
N THR A 183 -23.38 1.03 1.80
CA THR A 183 -24.26 2.18 1.60
C THR A 183 -25.68 1.70 1.27
N SER A 184 -26.65 2.04 2.12
CA SER A 184 -28.08 1.81 1.81
C SER A 184 -28.69 3.06 1.18
N ILE A 185 -29.52 2.86 0.15
CA ILE A 185 -30.26 3.94 -0.52
C ILE A 185 -31.23 4.61 0.46
N GLU A 186 -31.87 3.83 1.34
CA GLU A 186 -32.74 4.33 2.39
C GLU A 186 -31.98 5.25 3.35
N GLN A 187 -30.75 4.88 3.74
CA GLN A 187 -29.89 5.73 4.56
C GLN A 187 -29.49 7.03 3.86
N GLN A 188 -29.36 7.03 2.53
CA GLN A 188 -29.10 8.25 1.76
C GLN A 188 -30.31 9.18 1.75
N PHE A 189 -31.53 8.66 1.62
CA PHE A 189 -32.76 9.45 1.69
C PHE A 189 -33.00 10.02 3.09
N ASP A 190 -32.85 9.19 4.13
CA ASP A 190 -32.96 9.65 5.53
C ASP A 190 -31.94 10.76 5.86
N MET A 191 -30.73 10.65 5.30
CA MET A 191 -29.69 11.67 5.45
C MET A 191 -30.02 12.96 4.67
N ALA A 192 -30.61 12.86 3.48
CA ALA A 192 -31.01 14.02 2.69
C ALA A 192 -32.13 14.83 3.39
N ASP A 193 -33.15 14.16 3.93
CA ASP A 193 -34.21 14.81 4.72
C ASP A 193 -33.64 15.44 6.00
N SER A 194 -32.75 14.74 6.70
CA SER A 194 -32.05 15.27 7.88
C SER A 194 -31.20 16.51 7.57
N VAL A 195 -30.54 16.55 6.40
CA VAL A 195 -29.76 17.72 5.97
C VAL A 195 -30.68 18.89 5.63
N GLY A 196 -31.80 18.63 4.94
CA GLY A 196 -32.82 19.65 4.66
C GLY A 196 -33.34 20.33 5.93
N ASP A 197 -33.67 19.52 6.95
CA ASP A 197 -34.10 20.00 8.28
C ASP A 197 -32.99 20.78 9.00
N LEU A 198 -31.74 20.34 8.90
CA LEU A 198 -30.60 21.05 9.46
C LEU A 198 -30.38 22.41 8.79
N LEU A 199 -30.45 22.49 7.45
CA LEU A 199 -30.33 23.75 6.72
C LEU A 199 -31.48 24.71 7.06
N GLN A 200 -32.71 24.19 7.21
CA GLN A 200 -33.85 25.01 7.66
C GLN A 200 -33.67 25.52 9.10
N THR A 201 -33.08 24.70 9.97
CA THR A 201 -32.73 25.12 11.33
C THR A 201 -31.69 26.24 11.32
N ILE A 202 -30.68 26.15 10.45
CA ILE A 202 -29.67 27.19 10.26
C ILE A 202 -30.32 28.50 9.82
N GLU A 203 -31.25 28.44 8.86
CA GLU A 203 -32.02 29.59 8.40
C GLU A 203 -32.82 30.25 9.53
N ASN A 204 -33.57 29.44 10.30
CA ASN A 204 -34.37 29.95 11.42
C ASN A 204 -33.49 30.60 12.50
N ALA A 205 -32.34 30.01 12.82
CA ALA A 205 -31.39 30.56 13.77
C ALA A 205 -30.76 31.87 13.25
N PHE A 206 -30.49 31.92 11.95
CA PHE A 206 -29.90 33.07 11.27
C PHE A 206 -30.87 34.26 11.26
N ASP A 207 -32.15 34.01 10.99
CA ASP A 207 -33.19 35.05 11.01
C ASP A 207 -33.33 35.71 12.39
N GLY A 208 -33.12 34.95 13.46
CA GLY A 208 -33.11 35.43 14.85
C GLY A 208 -31.82 36.15 15.30
N LEU A 209 -30.86 36.39 14.41
CA LEU A 209 -29.68 37.21 14.70
C LEU A 209 -29.98 38.71 14.60
N GLN A 210 -29.17 39.51 15.29
CA GLN A 210 -29.18 40.96 15.08
C GLN A 210 -28.55 41.28 13.72
N GLU A 211 -29.05 42.30 13.01
CA GLU A 211 -28.57 42.68 11.67
C GLU A 211 -27.04 42.87 11.60
N ARG A 212 -26.45 43.47 12.64
CA ARG A 212 -24.99 43.66 12.74
C ARG A 212 -24.17 42.35 12.77
N GLN A 213 -24.77 41.22 13.13
CA GLN A 213 -24.13 39.91 13.21
C GLN A 213 -24.38 39.06 11.96
N LYS A 214 -25.47 39.33 11.22
CA LYS A 214 -25.89 38.51 10.07
C LYS A 214 -24.83 38.46 8.97
N ALA A 215 -24.24 39.58 8.60
CA ALA A 215 -23.22 39.62 7.54
C ALA A 215 -21.99 38.73 7.88
N ILE A 216 -21.45 38.87 9.10
CA ILE A 216 -20.30 38.08 9.56
C ILE A 216 -20.64 36.59 9.65
N VAL A 217 -21.80 36.27 10.23
CA VAL A 217 -22.23 34.87 10.38
C VAL A 217 -22.52 34.23 9.03
N SER A 218 -23.10 34.99 8.09
CA SER A 218 -23.37 34.51 6.74
C SER A 218 -22.10 34.08 6.03
N ASP A 219 -21.08 34.94 6.01
CA ASP A 219 -19.78 34.60 5.41
C ASP A 219 -19.15 33.38 6.12
N MET A 220 -19.17 33.35 7.44
CA MET A 220 -18.58 32.27 8.25
C MET A 220 -19.28 30.92 8.13
N VAL A 221 -20.61 30.92 8.00
CA VAL A 221 -21.40 29.69 7.81
C VAL A 221 -21.16 29.17 6.40
N THR A 222 -21.19 30.05 5.40
CA THR A 222 -21.00 29.70 3.98
C THR A 222 -19.67 28.97 3.78
N ILE A 223 -18.55 29.52 4.27
CA ILE A 223 -17.24 28.85 4.11
C ILE A 223 -17.14 27.48 4.80
N ARG A 224 -18.01 27.20 5.80
CA ARG A 224 -17.98 25.94 6.55
C ARG A 224 -18.81 24.84 5.90
N ILE A 225 -19.88 25.20 5.20
CA ILE A 225 -20.86 24.22 4.72
C ILE A 225 -20.98 24.18 3.20
N TRP A 226 -20.32 25.10 2.47
CA TRP A 226 -20.45 25.20 1.02
C TRP A 226 -20.09 23.91 0.27
N SER A 227 -19.02 23.21 0.64
CA SER A 227 -18.64 21.96 -0.03
C SER A 227 -19.75 20.91 0.03
N ILE A 228 -20.45 20.84 1.16
CA ILE A 228 -21.60 19.93 1.35
C ILE A 228 -22.79 20.39 0.52
N MET A 229 -23.04 21.71 0.47
CA MET A 229 -24.14 22.27 -0.33
C MET A 229 -23.93 22.13 -1.83
N GLU A 230 -22.67 22.24 -2.29
CA GLU A 230 -22.25 22.06 -3.69
C GLU A 230 -22.46 20.61 -4.16
N GLU A 231 -22.07 19.63 -3.34
CA GLU A 231 -22.27 18.19 -3.62
C GLU A 231 -23.76 17.81 -3.69
N MET A 232 -24.60 18.40 -2.86
CA MET A 232 -26.03 18.05 -2.76
C MET A 232 -26.92 18.74 -3.79
N ASN A 233 -26.37 19.53 -4.73
CA ASN A 233 -27.13 20.29 -5.74
C ASN A 233 -28.33 21.07 -5.14
N SER A 234 -28.23 21.52 -3.87
CA SER A 234 -29.34 22.09 -3.08
C SER A 234 -29.80 23.50 -3.54
N SER A 235 -29.49 23.83 -4.79
CA SER A 235 -29.79 25.06 -5.52
C SER A 235 -31.27 25.45 -5.57
N GLU A 236 -32.20 24.52 -5.31
CA GLU A 236 -33.65 24.80 -5.33
C GLU A 236 -34.10 25.71 -4.17
N LYS A 237 -33.34 25.79 -3.07
CA LYS A 237 -33.60 26.71 -1.94
C LYS A 237 -32.43 27.66 -1.74
N GLN A 238 -32.60 28.93 -2.14
CA GLN A 238 -31.67 29.99 -1.76
C GLN A 238 -31.90 30.37 -0.29
N TYR A 239 -31.07 29.84 0.60
CA TYR A 239 -31.04 30.20 2.02
C TYR A 239 -30.41 31.59 2.21
N ARG A 240 -30.94 32.40 3.14
CA ARG A 240 -30.46 33.76 3.39
C ARG A 240 -29.17 33.80 4.17
N PHE A 241 -28.86 32.75 4.94
CA PHE A 241 -27.57 32.65 5.62
C PHE A 241 -26.41 32.46 4.64
N VAL A 242 -26.68 32.12 3.37
CA VAL A 242 -25.66 31.88 2.35
C VAL A 242 -25.17 33.20 1.76
N SER A 243 -23.86 33.42 1.82
CA SER A 243 -23.22 34.65 1.33
C SER A 243 -22.90 34.55 -0.16
N LYS A 244 -23.58 35.39 -0.95
CA LYS A 244 -23.34 35.50 -2.40
C LYS A 244 -21.95 36.03 -2.72
N ASP A 245 -21.41 36.92 -1.90
CA ASP A 245 -20.09 37.50 -2.09
C ASP A 245 -18.99 36.44 -1.94
N VAL A 246 -19.11 35.59 -0.91
CA VAL A 246 -18.16 34.50 -0.65
C VAL A 246 -18.19 33.46 -1.77
N ILE A 247 -19.39 33.14 -2.27
CA ILE A 247 -19.54 32.20 -3.40
C ILE A 247 -18.92 32.78 -4.66
N ALA A 248 -19.20 34.05 -4.99
CA ALA A 248 -18.62 34.70 -6.16
C ALA A 248 -17.08 34.77 -6.09
N GLU A 249 -16.51 34.98 -4.90
CA GLU A 249 -15.06 34.92 -4.68
C GLU A 249 -14.51 33.51 -4.87
N TYR A 250 -15.20 32.48 -4.37
CA TYR A 250 -14.83 31.08 -4.58
C TYR A 250 -14.90 30.66 -6.04
N GLU A 251 -15.97 31.02 -6.76
CA GLU A 251 -16.13 30.73 -8.19
C GLU A 251 -15.01 31.36 -9.04
N LEU A 252 -14.49 32.53 -8.62
CA LEU A 252 -13.42 33.22 -9.32
C LEU A 252 -12.02 32.70 -8.98
N THR A 253 -11.79 32.28 -7.74
CA THR A 253 -10.45 31.93 -7.23
C THR A 253 -10.22 30.44 -7.03
N GLY A 254 -11.28 29.64 -6.98
CA GLY A 254 -11.27 28.22 -6.61
C GLY A 254 -10.98 27.95 -5.13
N VAL A 255 -10.91 28.98 -4.28
CA VAL A 255 -10.51 28.85 -2.87
C VAL A 255 -11.45 29.66 -1.98
N MET A 256 -11.93 29.05 -0.89
CA MET A 256 -12.77 29.74 0.08
C MET A 256 -11.97 30.75 0.90
N PRO A 257 -12.53 31.94 1.21
CA PRO A 257 -11.87 32.92 2.05
C PRO A 257 -11.70 32.39 3.48
N THR A 258 -10.56 32.72 4.09
CA THR A 258 -10.24 32.34 5.46
C THR A 258 -10.99 33.20 6.47
N GLN A 259 -11.13 32.70 7.72
CA GLN A 259 -11.71 33.47 8.82
C GLN A 259 -11.00 34.82 9.04
N ARG A 260 -9.68 34.88 8.81
CA ARG A 260 -8.90 36.11 8.91
C ARG A 260 -9.29 37.12 7.83
N GLN A 261 -9.43 36.69 6.57
CA GLN A 261 -9.89 37.56 5.48
C GLN A 261 -11.32 38.06 5.72
N ILE A 262 -12.20 37.22 6.28
CA ILE A 262 -13.54 37.65 6.70
C ILE A 262 -13.45 38.69 7.83
N ALA A 263 -12.58 38.49 8.83
CA ALA A 263 -12.40 39.45 9.91
C ALA A 263 -11.92 40.82 9.39
N ASP A 264 -10.97 40.81 8.46
CA ASP A 264 -10.45 42.00 7.79
C ASP A 264 -11.57 42.72 6.98
N LYS A 265 -12.40 41.98 6.24
CA LYS A 265 -13.57 42.51 5.50
C LYS A 265 -14.50 43.35 6.39
N TYR A 266 -14.68 42.96 7.65
CA TYR A 266 -15.56 43.65 8.60
C TYR A 266 -14.84 44.58 9.59
N ASN A 267 -13.54 44.83 9.43
CA ASN A 267 -12.70 45.58 10.37
C ASN A 267 -12.84 45.06 11.82
N ARG A 268 -12.77 43.74 11.99
CA ARG A 268 -12.87 43.05 13.29
C ARG A 268 -11.62 42.24 13.57
N ASP A 269 -11.36 41.96 14.84
CA ASP A 269 -10.39 40.95 15.22
C ASP A 269 -10.94 39.53 14.95
N GLU A 270 -10.05 38.63 14.54
CA GLU A 270 -10.38 37.24 14.24
C GLU A 270 -11.05 36.52 15.45
N ALA A 271 -10.65 36.88 16.67
CA ALA A 271 -11.23 36.33 17.89
C ALA A 271 -12.68 36.82 18.13
N SER A 272 -13.05 38.03 17.70
CA SER A 272 -14.42 38.56 17.74
C SER A 272 -15.31 37.83 16.73
N VAL A 273 -14.80 37.53 15.54
CA VAL A 273 -15.51 36.69 14.56
C VAL A 273 -15.73 35.28 15.12
N SER A 274 -14.69 34.68 15.70
CA SER A 274 -14.78 33.37 16.36
C SER A 274 -15.83 33.34 17.47
N ARG A 275 -15.86 34.38 18.33
CA ARG A 275 -16.89 34.53 19.38
C ARG A 275 -18.30 34.63 18.81
N SER A 276 -18.49 35.44 17.77
CA SER A 276 -19.80 35.60 17.10
C SER A 276 -20.30 34.27 16.53
N MET A 277 -19.39 33.50 15.89
CA MET A 277 -19.71 32.17 15.38
C MET A 277 -20.04 31.19 16.52
N LYS A 278 -19.30 31.24 17.63
CA LYS A 278 -19.56 30.40 18.80
C LYS A 278 -20.92 30.69 19.44
N GLU A 279 -21.34 31.95 19.50
CA GLU A 279 -22.67 32.34 19.96
C GLU A 279 -23.77 31.85 19.03
N PHE A 280 -23.57 31.94 17.71
CA PHE A 280 -24.49 31.39 16.72
C PHE A 280 -24.64 29.86 16.85
N LEU A 281 -23.53 29.14 16.98
CA LEU A 281 -23.54 27.69 17.21
C LEU A 281 -24.27 27.31 18.50
N LYS A 282 -24.14 28.11 19.57
CA LYS A 282 -24.93 27.90 20.80
C LYS A 282 -26.43 28.05 20.53
N LYS A 283 -26.85 29.10 19.79
CA LYS A 283 -28.26 29.28 19.43
C LYS A 283 -28.81 28.09 18.63
N LEU A 284 -28.03 27.56 17.68
CA LEU A 284 -28.39 26.37 16.93
C LEU A 284 -28.65 25.15 17.83
N LYS A 285 -27.76 24.91 18.81
CA LYS A 285 -27.95 23.83 19.78
C LYS A 285 -29.23 23.97 20.61
N PHE A 286 -29.55 25.19 21.04
CA PHE A 286 -30.79 25.46 21.79
C PHE A 286 -32.05 25.21 20.97
N ILE A 287 -32.04 25.47 19.66
CA ILE A 287 -33.19 25.26 18.77
C ILE A 287 -33.41 23.76 18.51
N ASN A 288 -32.34 22.96 18.42
CA ASN A 288 -32.42 21.52 18.15
C ASN A 288 -32.68 20.64 19.38
N GLY A 289 -32.86 21.21 20.57
CA GLY A 289 -33.06 20.41 21.79
C GLY A 289 -31.91 19.46 22.12
N LEU A 290 -30.73 19.68 21.53
CA LEU A 290 -29.53 18.86 21.71
C LEU A 290 -28.65 19.49 22.81
N PRO A 291 -28.23 18.74 23.83
CA PRO A 291 -27.33 19.24 24.89
C PRO A 291 -25.96 19.72 24.36
#